data_AF-A0A022J2N0-F1
#
_entry.id   AF-A0A022J2N0-F1
#
_cell.length_a   1.000
_cell.length_b   1.000
_cell.length_c   1.000
_cell.angle_alpha   90.00
_cell.angle_beta   90.00
_cell.angle_gamma   90.00
#
_symmetry.space_group_name_H-M   'P 1'
#
loop_
_entity.id
_entity.type
_entity.pdbx_description
1 polymer ?
#
loop_
_entity_poly.entity_id
_entity_poly.type
_entity_poly.pdbx_seq_one_letter_code
_entity_poly.pdbx_strand_id
1 'polypeptide(L)'
;MRTFCFITAGIFILAWLFFPNLFQWWAIHVWFIPIEQLDEMGKLGPLGDIYGSLNTLFTSVTLIIVMYSAYLQRQANRDAREAMAEQLIQAREASDEQIRQAKEATEEQLKQARETTIQQMDLAQSTHEAQIQETKNSFFTNQFYSLLNFKNERIKTLVLRDVNNNTISGYEVFTVLQSELFKNICLKYKDDWDIVTKEVISQEFREISTALNNGHTFYEIFTYYEIYSSLFELIETASINEKQKFFYSTLVRQSTTPSEQLTLFYLIPMWDRLHVSLEGSKIFISFGPGQSEGFALKFYNKSFFYTSEWYAVYDNQQTPA
;
A
#
# COMPACT_ATOMS: atom_id res chain seq x y z
N MET A 1 -10.12 -50.97 -59.32
CA MET A 1 -11.36 -51.77 -59.17
C MET A 1 -12.49 -51.33 -60.10
N ARG A 2 -12.83 -50.03 -60.21
CA ARG A 2 -13.94 -49.56 -61.09
C ARG A 2 -13.83 -49.97 -62.56
N THR A 3 -12.67 -49.83 -63.20
CA THR A 3 -12.44 -50.21 -64.61
C THR A 3 -12.55 -51.71 -64.88
N PHE A 4 -12.17 -52.55 -63.90
CA PHE A 4 -12.23 -54.00 -64.03
C PHE A 4 -13.68 -54.52 -64.00
N CYS A 5 -14.55 -53.92 -63.17
CA CYS A 5 -15.98 -54.24 -63.13
C CYS A 5 -16.72 -53.82 -64.42
N PHE A 6 -16.33 -52.71 -65.06
CA PHE A 6 -16.94 -52.27 -66.32
C PHE A 6 -16.56 -53.19 -67.50
N ILE A 7 -15.30 -53.63 -67.56
CA ILE A 7 -14.84 -54.55 -68.61
C ILE A 7 -15.50 -55.92 -68.45
N THR A 8 -15.58 -56.44 -67.23
CA THR A 8 -16.24 -57.73 -66.95
C THR A 8 -17.75 -57.68 -67.20
N ALA A 9 -18.44 -56.60 -66.84
CA ALA A 9 -19.84 -56.41 -67.18
C ALA A 9 -20.06 -56.30 -68.71
N GLY A 10 -19.19 -55.59 -69.42
CA GLY A 10 -19.25 -55.49 -70.89
C GLY A 10 -19.06 -56.83 -71.59
N ILE A 11 -18.14 -57.68 -71.10
CA ILE A 11 -17.93 -59.05 -71.62
C ILE A 11 -19.16 -59.92 -71.37
N PHE A 12 -19.77 -59.84 -70.18
CA PHE A 12 -20.99 -60.60 -69.88
C PHE A 12 -22.18 -60.19 -70.75
N ILE A 13 -22.33 -58.90 -71.03
CA ILE A 13 -23.39 -58.38 -71.92
C ILE A 13 -23.16 -58.83 -73.36
N LEU A 14 -21.91 -58.81 -73.85
CA LEU A 14 -21.57 -59.32 -75.17
C LEU A 14 -21.81 -60.84 -75.28
N ALA A 15 -21.39 -61.61 -74.29
CA ALA A 15 -21.65 -63.04 -74.24
C ALA A 15 -23.15 -63.37 -74.22
N TRP A 16 -23.97 -62.52 -73.59
CA TRP A 16 -25.42 -62.67 -73.56
C TRP A 16 -26.10 -62.30 -74.89
N LEU A 17 -25.67 -61.21 -75.53
CA LEU A 17 -26.20 -60.77 -76.84
C LEU A 17 -25.90 -61.77 -77.96
N PHE A 18 -24.72 -62.37 -77.95
CA PHE A 18 -24.31 -63.37 -78.93
C PHE A 18 -24.60 -64.81 -78.49
N PHE A 19 -25.26 -64.98 -77.33
CA PHE A 19 -25.57 -66.29 -76.78
C PHE A 19 -26.34 -67.21 -77.74
N PRO A 20 -27.33 -66.75 -78.53
CA PRO A 20 -28.04 -67.62 -79.48
C PRO A 20 -27.08 -68.25 -80.51
N ASN A 21 -26.15 -67.46 -81.04
CA ASN A 21 -25.15 -67.93 -82.01
C ASN A 21 -24.10 -68.83 -81.36
N LEU A 22 -23.66 -68.49 -80.15
CA LEU A 22 -22.67 -69.26 -79.41
C LEU A 22 -23.25 -70.62 -78.97
N PHE A 23 -24.54 -70.63 -78.62
CA PHE A 23 -25.30 -71.83 -78.28
C PHE A 23 -25.59 -72.69 -79.51
N GLN A 24 -25.96 -72.10 -80.64
CA GLN A 24 -26.14 -72.83 -81.90
C GLN A 24 -24.83 -73.52 -82.34
N TRP A 25 -23.71 -72.83 -82.20
CA TRP A 25 -22.39 -73.40 -82.44
C TRP A 25 -22.09 -74.58 -81.50
N TRP A 26 -22.38 -74.43 -80.20
CA TRP A 26 -22.15 -75.46 -79.19
C TRP A 26 -23.05 -76.69 -79.38
N ALA A 27 -24.32 -76.49 -79.73
CA ALA A 27 -25.29 -77.56 -80.00
C ALA A 27 -24.88 -78.44 -81.19
N ILE A 28 -24.32 -77.83 -82.25
CA ILE A 28 -23.83 -78.54 -83.44
C ILE A 28 -22.53 -79.30 -83.12
N HIS A 29 -21.58 -78.66 -82.44
CA HIS A 29 -20.23 -79.20 -82.29
C HIS A 29 -20.04 -80.11 -81.07
N VAL A 30 -20.79 -79.88 -80.00
CA VAL A 30 -20.61 -80.62 -78.74
C VAL A 30 -21.70 -81.67 -78.56
N TRP A 31 -22.94 -81.39 -79.00
CA TRP A 31 -24.06 -82.32 -78.86
C TRP A 31 -24.38 -83.09 -80.15
N PHE A 32 -23.62 -82.84 -81.24
CA PHE A 32 -23.74 -83.52 -82.54
C PHE A 32 -25.18 -83.52 -83.09
N ILE A 33 -25.93 -82.44 -82.87
CA ILE A 33 -27.28 -82.31 -83.42
C ILE A 33 -27.16 -82.01 -84.93
N PRO A 34 -27.72 -82.83 -85.84
CA PRO A 34 -27.64 -82.60 -87.29
C PRO A 34 -28.25 -81.27 -87.69
N ILE A 35 -27.58 -80.53 -88.58
CA ILE A 35 -27.96 -79.17 -89.03
C ILE A 35 -29.40 -79.14 -89.59
N GLU A 36 -29.87 -80.24 -90.18
CA GLU A 36 -31.21 -80.40 -90.75
C GLU A 36 -32.34 -80.47 -89.70
N GLN A 37 -32.02 -80.70 -88.42
CA GLN A 37 -32.97 -80.67 -87.29
C GLN A 37 -32.95 -79.34 -86.51
N LEU A 38 -32.07 -78.40 -86.87
CA LEU A 38 -32.05 -77.07 -86.25
C LEU A 38 -33.08 -76.09 -86.84
N ASP A 39 -33.64 -76.39 -88.02
CA ASP A 39 -34.60 -75.52 -88.71
C ASP A 39 -36.07 -75.79 -88.29
N GLU A 40 -36.34 -76.90 -87.59
CA GLU A 40 -37.58 -77.10 -86.82
C GLU A 40 -37.42 -76.53 -85.39
N MET A 41 -37.26 -75.21 -85.27
CA MET A 41 -37.21 -74.46 -83.98
C MET A 41 -38.48 -74.56 -83.10
N GLY A 42 -39.34 -75.56 -83.32
CA GLY A 42 -40.60 -75.80 -82.58
C GLY A 42 -40.54 -76.88 -81.50
N LYS A 43 -39.42 -77.59 -81.30
CA LYS A 43 -39.33 -78.73 -80.34
C LYS A 43 -38.20 -78.61 -79.29
N LEU A 44 -37.90 -77.41 -78.81
CA LEU A 44 -36.89 -77.17 -77.76
C LEU A 44 -37.49 -76.90 -76.37
N GLY A 45 -38.52 -77.66 -75.98
CA GLY A 45 -39.06 -77.67 -74.60
C GLY A 45 -38.00 -77.91 -73.50
N PRO A 46 -37.02 -78.81 -73.68
CA PRO A 46 -35.97 -79.05 -72.67
C PRO A 46 -35.01 -77.88 -72.46
N LEU A 47 -34.89 -76.95 -73.42
CA LEU A 47 -34.02 -75.77 -73.28
C LEU A 47 -34.66 -74.67 -72.42
N GLY A 48 -35.99 -74.55 -72.45
CA GLY A 48 -36.73 -73.65 -71.57
C GLY A 48 -36.56 -74.01 -70.08
N ASP A 49 -36.50 -75.30 -69.76
CA ASP A 49 -36.30 -75.77 -68.38
C ASP A 49 -34.88 -75.52 -67.84
N ILE A 50 -33.86 -75.58 -68.71
CA ILE A 50 -32.48 -75.21 -68.36
C ILE A 50 -32.39 -73.70 -68.08
N TYR A 51 -33.09 -72.87 -68.87
CA TYR A 51 -33.17 -71.43 -68.62
C TYR A 51 -33.94 -71.07 -67.34
N GLY A 52 -35.07 -71.75 -67.09
CA GLY A 52 -35.86 -71.56 -65.87
C GLY A 52 -35.07 -71.94 -64.62
N SER A 53 -34.38 -73.09 -64.64
CA SER A 53 -33.53 -73.53 -63.52
C SER A 53 -32.29 -72.66 -63.32
N LEU A 54 -31.67 -72.17 -64.40
CA LEU A 54 -30.54 -71.24 -64.34
C LEU A 54 -30.96 -69.88 -63.75
N ASN A 55 -32.11 -69.34 -64.16
CA ASN A 55 -32.62 -68.09 -63.60
C ASN A 55 -33.00 -68.22 -62.12
N THR A 56 -33.52 -69.39 -61.72
CA THR A 56 -33.81 -69.71 -60.32
C THR A 56 -32.51 -69.84 -59.49
N LEU A 57 -31.45 -70.39 -60.07
CA LEU A 57 -30.12 -70.46 -59.45
C LEU A 57 -29.49 -69.08 -59.30
N PHE A 58 -29.54 -68.24 -60.35
CA PHE A 58 -29.08 -66.84 -60.26
C PHE A 58 -29.89 -66.03 -59.24
N THR A 59 -31.20 -66.23 -59.18
CA THR A 59 -32.06 -65.59 -58.18
C THR A 59 -31.69 -66.05 -56.76
N SER A 60 -31.43 -67.35 -56.57
CA SER A 60 -31.02 -67.91 -55.28
C SER A 60 -29.65 -67.39 -54.83
N VAL A 61 -28.67 -67.34 -55.74
CA VAL A 61 -27.34 -66.77 -55.48
C VAL A 61 -27.45 -65.28 -55.17
N THR A 62 -28.29 -64.54 -55.90
CA THR A 62 -28.54 -63.11 -55.64
C THR A 62 -29.15 -62.92 -54.26
N LEU A 63 -30.10 -63.77 -53.86
CA LEU A 63 -30.74 -63.71 -52.55
C LEU A 63 -29.74 -64.01 -51.41
N ILE A 64 -28.82 -64.97 -51.61
CA ILE A 64 -27.71 -65.25 -50.68
C ILE A 64 -26.77 -64.04 -50.58
N ILE A 65 -26.41 -63.40 -51.69
CA ILE A 65 -25.56 -62.20 -51.71
C ILE A 65 -26.24 -61.03 -50.99
N VAL A 66 -27.55 -60.85 -51.17
CA VAL A 66 -28.33 -59.81 -50.50
C VAL A 66 -28.42 -60.08 -49.00
N MET A 67 -28.68 -61.33 -48.58
CA MET A 67 -28.68 -61.70 -47.16
C MET A 67 -27.30 -61.48 -46.52
N TYR A 68 -26.22 -61.85 -47.20
CA TYR A 68 -24.86 -61.66 -46.72
C TYR A 68 -24.49 -60.16 -46.65
N SER A 69 -24.90 -59.36 -47.63
CA SER A 69 -24.70 -57.91 -47.64
C SER A 69 -25.48 -57.23 -46.51
N ALA A 70 -26.73 -57.65 -46.28
CA ALA A 70 -27.55 -57.16 -45.16
C ALA A 70 -26.94 -57.53 -43.80
N TYR A 71 -26.35 -58.72 -43.69
CA TYR A 71 -25.62 -59.15 -42.49
C TYR A 71 -24.37 -58.28 -42.25
N LEU A 72 -23.54 -58.06 -43.27
CA LEU A 72 -22.36 -57.19 -43.18
C LEU A 72 -22.74 -55.73 -42.86
N GLN A 73 -23.80 -55.20 -43.46
CA GLN A 73 -24.31 -53.86 -43.12
C GLN A 73 -24.81 -53.78 -41.68
N ARG A 74 -25.40 -54.85 -41.15
CA ARG A 74 -25.82 -54.92 -39.75
C ARG A 74 -24.62 -54.95 -38.80
N GLN A 75 -23.57 -55.70 -39.16
CA GLN A 75 -22.31 -55.72 -38.40
C GLN A 75 -21.63 -54.36 -38.43
N ALA A 76 -21.45 -53.76 -39.61
CA ALA A 76 -20.87 -52.42 -39.75
C ALA A 76 -21.66 -51.34 -38.98
N ASN A 77 -22.99 -51.44 -38.92
CA ASN A 77 -23.82 -50.54 -38.11
C ASN A 77 -23.64 -50.76 -36.60
N ARG A 78 -23.36 -51.99 -36.15
CA ARG A 78 -23.05 -52.26 -34.74
C ARG A 78 -21.70 -51.67 -34.38
N ASP A 79 -20.68 -51.96 -35.18
CA ASP A 79 -19.32 -51.45 -34.96
C ASP A 79 -19.30 -49.90 -35.01
N ALA A 80 -20.05 -49.29 -35.94
CA ALA A 80 -20.20 -47.84 -36.01
C ALA A 80 -20.89 -47.25 -34.77
N ARG A 81 -21.89 -47.94 -34.21
CA ARG A 81 -22.56 -47.51 -32.97
C ARG A 81 -21.64 -47.62 -31.76
N GLU A 82 -20.85 -48.69 -31.67
CA GLU A 82 -19.87 -48.89 -30.59
C GLU A 82 -18.77 -47.83 -30.65
N ALA A 83 -18.17 -47.61 -31.81
CA ALA A 83 -17.17 -46.56 -32.00
C ALA A 83 -17.73 -45.14 -31.70
N MET A 84 -18.98 -44.88 -32.08
CA MET A 84 -19.63 -43.61 -31.79
C MET A 84 -19.93 -43.45 -30.29
N ALA A 85 -20.29 -44.54 -29.60
CA ALA A 85 -20.48 -44.54 -28.15
C ALA A 85 -19.15 -44.27 -27.41
N GLU A 86 -18.05 -44.88 -27.85
CA GLU A 86 -16.71 -44.60 -27.30
C GLU A 86 -16.28 -43.15 -27.52
N GLN A 87 -16.50 -42.60 -28.71
CA GLN A 87 -16.22 -41.18 -28.99
C GLN A 87 -17.05 -40.23 -28.11
N LEU A 88 -18.31 -40.56 -27.85
CA LEU A 88 -19.18 -39.78 -26.95
C LEU A 88 -18.68 -39.82 -25.51
N ILE A 89 -18.22 -40.98 -25.03
CA ILE A 89 -17.63 -41.12 -23.69
C ILE A 89 -16.35 -40.28 -23.59
N GLN A 90 -15.43 -40.40 -24.56
CA GLN A 90 -14.20 -39.62 -24.57
C GLN A 90 -14.45 -38.11 -24.67
N ALA A 91 -15.39 -37.69 -25.52
CA ALA A 91 -15.77 -36.28 -25.63
C ALA A 91 -16.37 -35.73 -24.33
N ARG A 92 -17.17 -36.55 -23.64
CA ARG A 92 -17.73 -36.20 -22.33
C ARG A 92 -16.64 -36.08 -21.27
N GLU A 93 -15.76 -37.06 -21.16
CA GLU A 93 -14.65 -37.04 -20.20
C GLU A 93 -13.71 -35.85 -20.45
N ALA A 94 -13.37 -35.57 -21.70
CA ALA A 94 -12.56 -34.41 -22.06
C ALA A 94 -13.28 -33.08 -21.74
N SER A 95 -14.59 -33.01 -21.95
CA SER A 95 -15.40 -31.84 -21.60
C SER A 95 -15.47 -31.64 -20.08
N ASP A 96 -15.67 -32.72 -19.32
CA ASP A 96 -15.73 -32.68 -17.86
C ASP A 96 -14.38 -32.23 -17.29
N GLU A 97 -13.26 -32.71 -17.87
CA GLU A 97 -11.92 -32.29 -17.48
C GLU A 97 -11.63 -30.82 -17.81
N GLN A 98 -12.01 -30.34 -19.00
CA GLN A 98 -11.89 -28.93 -19.36
C GLN A 98 -12.69 -28.03 -18.40
N ILE A 99 -13.90 -28.43 -18.03
CA ILE A 99 -14.72 -27.69 -17.07
C ILE A 99 -14.05 -27.67 -15.69
N ARG A 100 -13.47 -28.79 -15.25
CA ARG A 100 -12.75 -28.87 -13.98
C ARG A 100 -11.54 -27.93 -13.96
N GLN A 101 -10.69 -28.00 -14.98
CA GLN A 101 -9.52 -27.13 -15.09
C GLN A 101 -9.90 -25.65 -15.17
N ALA A 102 -10.95 -25.32 -15.93
CA ALA A 102 -11.45 -23.95 -16.00
C ALA A 102 -11.94 -23.44 -14.63
N LYS A 103 -12.63 -24.28 -13.85
CA LYS A 103 -13.06 -23.94 -12.48
C LYS A 103 -11.88 -23.73 -11.55
N GLU A 104 -10.92 -24.65 -11.53
CA GLU A 104 -9.72 -24.56 -10.69
C GLU A 104 -8.91 -23.30 -11.03
N ALA A 105 -8.66 -23.04 -12.32
CA ALA A 105 -7.96 -21.85 -12.77
C ALA A 105 -8.71 -20.55 -12.40
N THR A 106 -10.05 -20.56 -12.51
CA THR A 106 -10.87 -19.40 -12.12
C THR A 106 -10.82 -19.17 -10.61
N GLU A 107 -10.83 -20.24 -9.81
CA GLU A 107 -10.73 -20.15 -8.35
C GLU A 107 -9.36 -19.62 -7.91
N GLU A 108 -8.27 -20.10 -8.51
CA GLU A 108 -6.92 -19.59 -8.28
C GLU A 108 -6.80 -18.11 -8.68
N GLN A 109 -7.34 -17.71 -9.84
CA GLN A 109 -7.36 -16.31 -10.27
C GLN A 109 -8.14 -15.43 -9.28
N LEU A 110 -9.28 -15.91 -8.78
CA LEU A 110 -10.07 -15.19 -7.77
C LEU A 110 -9.31 -15.04 -6.45
N LYS A 111 -8.61 -16.10 -6.02
CA LYS A 111 -7.78 -16.07 -4.82
C LYS A 111 -6.62 -15.09 -4.97
N GLN A 112 -5.89 -15.16 -6.08
CA GLN A 112 -4.80 -14.23 -6.38
C GLN A 112 -5.27 -12.79 -6.48
N ALA A 113 -6.42 -12.54 -7.13
CA ALA A 113 -7.01 -11.21 -7.23
C ALA A 113 -7.38 -10.65 -5.85
N ARG A 114 -7.93 -11.49 -4.95
CA ARG A 114 -8.22 -11.09 -3.57
C ARG A 114 -6.95 -10.77 -2.79
N GLU A 115 -5.96 -11.64 -2.83
CA GLU A 115 -4.67 -11.44 -2.14
C GLU A 115 -3.97 -10.17 -2.63
N THR A 116 -3.95 -9.94 -3.94
CA THR A 116 -3.39 -8.72 -4.54
C THR A 116 -4.16 -7.48 -4.09
N THR A 117 -5.49 -7.55 -4.04
CA THR A 117 -6.33 -6.44 -3.58
C THR A 117 -6.04 -6.10 -2.12
N ILE A 118 -5.90 -7.11 -1.25
CA ILE A 118 -5.56 -6.92 0.16
C ILE A 118 -4.18 -6.25 0.28
N GLN A 119 -3.17 -6.77 -0.42
CA GLN A 119 -1.82 -6.18 -0.41
C GLN A 119 -1.80 -4.74 -0.90
N GLN A 120 -2.57 -4.42 -1.95
CA GLN A 120 -2.70 -3.05 -2.46
C GLN A 120 -3.39 -2.13 -1.45
N MET A 121 -4.42 -2.61 -0.76
CA MET A 121 -5.09 -1.86 0.30
C MET A 121 -4.16 -1.60 1.49
N ASP A 122 -3.44 -2.61 1.94
CA ASP A 122 -2.48 -2.49 3.05
C ASP A 122 -1.36 -1.50 2.69
N LEU A 123 -0.81 -1.58 1.47
CA LEU A 123 0.20 -0.64 0.99
C LEU A 123 -0.35 0.79 0.85
N ALA A 124 -1.58 0.94 0.34
CA ALA A 124 -2.23 2.24 0.22
C ALA A 124 -2.45 2.85 1.61
N GLN A 125 -2.88 2.05 2.58
CA GLN A 125 -3.06 2.49 3.96
C GLN A 125 -1.72 2.91 4.58
N SER A 126 -0.68 2.07 4.49
CA SER A 126 0.64 2.39 5.07
C SER A 126 1.26 3.63 4.42
N THR A 127 1.09 3.79 3.11
CA THR A 127 1.59 4.96 2.37
C THR A 127 0.85 6.22 2.81
N HIS A 128 -0.47 6.16 2.94
CA HIS A 128 -1.28 7.27 3.41
C HIS A 128 -0.93 7.67 4.85
N GLU A 129 -0.76 6.71 5.75
CA GLU A 129 -0.31 6.96 7.14
C GLU A 129 1.07 7.61 7.19
N ALA A 130 2.03 7.12 6.39
CA ALA A 130 3.36 7.71 6.27
C ALA A 130 3.31 9.16 5.76
N GLN A 131 2.49 9.44 4.74
CA GLN A 131 2.29 10.80 4.21
C GLN A 131 1.67 11.75 5.23
N ILE A 132 0.67 11.28 6.00
CA ILE A 132 0.09 12.08 7.09
C ILE A 132 1.17 12.41 8.12
N GLN A 133 2.00 11.44 8.50
CA GLN A 133 3.05 11.68 9.48
C GLN A 133 4.13 12.63 8.95
N GLU A 134 4.54 12.50 7.69
CA GLU A 134 5.47 13.42 7.04
C GLU A 134 4.90 14.85 6.99
N THR A 135 3.62 14.99 6.64
CA THR A 135 2.92 16.28 6.61
C THR A 135 2.88 16.91 8.00
N LYS A 136 2.54 16.14 9.05
CA LYS A 136 2.56 16.61 10.43
C LYS A 136 3.96 17.07 10.86
N ASN A 137 4.99 16.29 10.54
CA ASN A 137 6.38 16.64 10.84
C ASN A 137 6.82 17.93 10.13
N SER A 138 6.47 18.07 8.85
CA SER A 138 6.75 19.27 8.06
C SER A 138 6.05 20.50 8.63
N PHE A 139 4.76 20.37 8.97
CA PHE A 139 3.99 21.44 9.58
C PHE A 139 4.57 21.89 10.93
N PHE A 140 4.89 20.94 11.82
CA PHE A 140 5.56 21.24 13.08
C PHE A 140 6.90 21.96 12.85
N THR A 141 7.74 21.44 11.97
CA THR A 141 9.07 22.01 11.69
C THR A 141 8.98 23.44 11.18
N ASN A 142 8.04 23.71 10.27
CA ASN A 142 7.79 25.04 9.72
C ASN A 142 7.28 26.02 10.80
N GLN A 143 6.35 25.58 11.65
CA GLN A 143 5.88 26.40 12.78
C GLN A 143 7.00 26.70 13.77
N PHE A 144 7.79 25.68 14.13
CA PHE A 144 8.89 25.81 15.08
C PHE A 144 9.90 26.85 14.59
N TYR A 145 10.37 26.73 13.35
CA TYR A 145 11.33 27.70 12.81
C TYR A 145 10.72 29.08 12.58
N SER A 146 9.42 29.15 12.29
CA SER A 146 8.70 30.42 12.19
C SER A 146 8.61 31.13 13.54
N LEU A 147 8.32 30.42 14.64
CA LEU A 147 8.33 30.97 15.99
C LEU A 147 9.74 31.36 16.45
N LEU A 148 10.75 30.54 16.14
CA LEU A 148 12.13 30.84 16.46
C LEU A 148 12.63 32.08 15.70
N ASN A 149 12.23 32.23 14.43
CA ASN A 149 12.52 33.43 13.66
C ASN A 149 11.73 34.64 14.20
N PHE A 150 10.47 34.46 14.57
CA PHE A 150 9.66 35.50 15.19
C PHE A 150 10.29 36.01 16.50
N LYS A 151 10.85 35.12 17.34
CA LYS A 151 11.68 35.50 18.50
C LYS A 151 12.85 36.40 18.07
N ASN A 152 13.61 35.97 17.07
CA ASN A 152 14.78 36.70 16.56
C ASN A 152 14.43 38.05 15.91
N GLU A 153 13.22 38.22 15.38
CA GLU A 153 12.74 39.53 14.93
C GLU A 153 12.22 40.36 16.10
N ARG A 154 11.51 39.74 17.06
CA ARG A 154 10.95 40.46 18.21
C ARG A 154 12.02 41.05 19.11
N ILE A 155 13.15 40.37 19.29
CA ILE A 155 14.27 40.93 20.06
C ILE A 155 14.77 42.26 19.47
N LYS A 156 14.77 42.43 18.14
CA LYS A 156 15.18 43.69 17.49
C LYS A 156 14.24 44.86 17.81
N THR A 157 13.00 44.54 18.20
CA THR A 157 12.00 45.55 18.59
C THR A 157 12.06 45.92 20.07
N LEU A 158 12.87 45.22 20.87
CA LEU A 158 13.11 45.58 22.27
C LEU A 158 14.06 46.77 22.29
N VAL A 159 13.56 47.90 22.78
CA VAL A 159 14.27 49.17 22.79
C VAL A 159 14.01 49.92 24.10
N LEU A 160 15.09 50.25 24.82
CA LEU A 160 15.08 51.18 25.94
C LEU A 160 15.63 52.53 25.48
N ARG A 161 15.01 53.62 25.94
CA ARG A 161 15.47 55.00 25.67
C ARG A 161 15.75 55.72 26.97
N ASP A 162 16.98 56.19 27.15
CA ASP A 162 17.33 56.99 28.32
C ASP A 162 16.82 58.44 28.20
N VAL A 163 17.00 59.23 29.26
CA VAL A 163 16.61 60.66 29.32
C VAL A 163 17.34 61.53 28.30
N ASN A 164 18.50 61.08 27.80
CA ASN A 164 19.31 61.76 26.78
C ASN A 164 18.97 61.26 25.36
N ASN A 165 17.95 60.41 25.22
CA ASN A 165 17.53 59.75 23.98
C ASN A 165 18.58 58.79 23.39
N ASN A 166 19.54 58.33 24.19
CA ASN A 166 20.39 57.19 23.83
C ASN A 166 19.54 55.93 23.80
N THR A 167 19.81 55.08 22.81
CA THR A 167 18.99 53.90 22.54
C THR A 167 19.80 52.63 22.85
N ILE A 168 19.25 51.77 23.70
CA ILE A 168 19.76 50.41 23.95
C ILE A 168 18.76 49.45 23.29
N SER A 169 19.24 48.52 22.47
CA SER A 169 18.36 47.65 21.69
C SER A 169 18.86 46.22 21.54
N GLY A 170 17.96 45.31 21.20
CA GLY A 170 18.32 43.92 20.96
C GLY A 170 18.84 43.22 22.22
N TYR A 171 19.93 42.46 22.08
CA TYR A 171 20.51 41.69 23.19
C TYR A 171 21.09 42.57 24.30
N GLU A 172 21.49 43.81 24.00
CA GLU A 172 22.06 44.73 25.01
C GLU A 172 21.05 45.08 26.10
N VAL A 173 19.75 45.08 25.76
CA VAL A 173 18.66 45.29 26.72
C VAL A 173 18.75 44.28 27.87
N PHE A 174 19.03 43.00 27.56
CA PHE A 174 19.17 41.96 28.58
C PHE A 174 20.42 42.12 29.42
N THR A 175 21.53 42.59 28.85
CA THR A 175 22.77 42.83 29.61
C THR A 175 22.55 43.92 30.67
N VAL A 176 21.90 45.01 30.30
CA VAL A 176 21.63 46.12 31.23
C VAL A 176 20.60 45.70 32.28
N LEU A 177 19.50 45.06 31.87
CA LEU A 177 18.48 44.59 32.80
C LEU A 177 19.02 43.53 33.76
N GLN A 178 19.78 42.55 33.27
CA GLN A 178 20.39 41.52 34.12
C GLN A 178 21.29 42.13 35.19
N SER A 179 22.12 43.11 34.83
CA SER A 179 23.00 43.79 35.79
C SER A 179 22.21 44.51 36.88
N GLU A 180 21.18 45.27 36.50
CA GLU A 180 20.36 45.99 37.47
C GLU A 180 19.49 45.06 38.32
N LEU A 181 18.90 44.01 37.74
CA LEU A 181 18.13 43.01 38.49
C LEU A 181 19.02 42.26 39.48
N PHE A 182 20.22 41.87 39.06
CA PHE A 182 21.19 41.23 39.95
C PHE A 182 21.56 42.13 41.13
N LYS A 183 21.82 43.41 40.88
CA LYS A 183 22.14 44.37 41.95
C LYS A 183 20.97 44.61 42.90
N ASN A 184 19.78 44.87 42.37
CA ASN A 184 18.63 45.32 43.15
C ASN A 184 17.81 44.16 43.75
N ILE A 185 17.96 42.94 43.25
CA ILE A 185 17.31 41.75 43.82
C ILE A 185 18.37 40.89 44.53
N CYS A 186 19.36 40.41 43.79
CA CYS A 186 20.28 39.40 44.33
C CYS A 186 21.22 39.97 45.40
N LEU A 187 21.92 41.07 45.11
CA LEU A 187 22.86 41.66 46.09
C LEU A 187 22.15 42.39 47.23
N LYS A 188 21.03 43.05 46.95
CA LYS A 188 20.26 43.82 47.94
C LYS A 188 19.63 42.93 49.02
N TYR A 189 19.14 41.74 48.64
CA TYR A 189 18.43 40.83 49.55
C TYR A 189 19.18 39.52 49.84
N LYS A 190 20.49 39.47 49.56
CA LYS A 190 21.32 38.24 49.69
C LYS A 190 21.23 37.54 51.05
N ASP A 191 20.99 38.31 52.11
CA ASP A 191 21.00 37.84 53.51
C ASP A 191 19.57 37.59 54.05
N ASP A 192 18.52 38.01 53.32
CA ASP A 192 17.13 37.90 53.76
C ASP A 192 16.20 37.67 52.56
N TRP A 193 16.19 36.43 52.08
CA TRP A 193 15.32 36.03 50.98
C TRP A 193 13.84 35.98 51.37
N ASP A 194 13.51 35.90 52.67
CA ASP A 194 12.13 35.81 53.16
C ASP A 194 11.33 37.08 52.83
N ILE A 195 11.99 38.24 52.84
CA ILE A 195 11.41 39.52 52.43
C ILE A 195 11.06 39.57 50.94
N VAL A 196 11.82 38.87 50.09
CA VAL A 196 11.63 38.94 48.64
C VAL A 196 10.34 38.21 48.26
N THR A 197 9.28 38.95 47.93
CA THR A 197 8.02 38.42 47.38
C THR A 197 7.88 38.75 45.90
N LYS A 198 6.84 38.22 45.25
CA LYS A 198 6.51 38.54 43.84
C LYS A 198 6.23 40.03 43.66
N GLU A 199 5.61 40.66 44.65
CA GLU A 199 5.30 42.10 44.69
C GLU A 199 6.58 42.93 44.80
N VAL A 200 7.55 42.49 45.63
CA VAL A 200 8.87 43.12 45.74
C VAL A 200 9.59 43.06 44.40
N ILE A 201 9.64 41.89 43.75
CA ILE A 201 10.24 41.75 42.41
C ILE A 201 9.55 42.68 41.40
N SER A 202 8.22 42.77 41.43
CA SER A 202 7.45 43.67 40.56
C SER A 202 7.76 45.14 40.79
N GLN A 203 7.97 45.53 42.05
CA GLN A 203 8.34 46.90 42.40
C GLN A 203 9.76 47.23 41.94
N GLU A 204 10.74 46.38 42.25
CA GLU A 204 12.13 46.55 41.81
C GLU A 204 12.21 46.61 40.28
N PHE A 205 11.50 45.73 39.56
CA PHE A 205 11.45 45.78 38.11
C PHE A 205 10.88 47.11 37.58
N ARG A 206 9.79 47.63 38.18
CA ARG A 206 9.23 48.92 37.78
C ARG A 206 10.22 50.05 37.99
N GLU A 207 10.90 50.09 39.13
CA GLU A 207 11.90 51.11 39.44
C GLU A 207 13.08 51.06 38.46
N ILE A 208 13.66 49.87 38.26
CA ILE A 208 14.75 49.64 37.28
C ILE A 208 14.30 50.06 35.89
N SER A 209 13.14 49.57 35.46
CA SER A 209 12.67 49.80 34.11
C SER A 209 12.35 51.27 33.85
N THR A 210 11.74 51.98 34.80
CA THR A 210 11.46 53.41 34.63
C THR A 210 12.74 54.23 34.63
N ALA A 211 13.73 53.87 35.45
CA ALA A 211 15.04 54.51 35.43
C ALA A 211 15.77 54.32 34.09
N LEU A 212 15.69 53.13 33.50
CA LEU A 212 16.34 52.80 32.23
C LEU A 212 15.60 53.31 30.98
N ASN A 213 14.31 53.64 31.08
CA ASN A 213 13.45 53.92 29.94
C ASN A 213 12.69 55.24 30.06
N ASN A 214 13.39 56.29 30.49
CA ASN A 214 12.88 57.67 30.54
C ASN A 214 11.53 57.80 31.26
N GLY A 215 11.39 57.12 32.41
CA GLY A 215 10.17 57.14 33.24
C GLY A 215 9.07 56.16 32.81
N HIS A 216 9.25 55.39 31.73
CA HIS A 216 8.27 54.42 31.27
C HIS A 216 8.61 52.98 31.69
N THR A 217 7.63 52.21 32.15
CA THR A 217 7.84 50.77 32.41
C THR A 217 7.84 49.99 31.09
N PHE A 218 8.82 49.10 30.93
CA PHE A 218 9.14 48.33 29.73
C PHE A 218 8.47 46.95 29.78
N TYR A 219 7.14 46.92 29.60
CA TYR A 219 6.38 45.67 29.65
C TYR A 219 6.53 44.82 28.37
N GLU A 220 7.14 45.35 27.31
CA GLU A 220 7.36 44.64 26.04
C GLU A 220 8.22 43.38 26.21
N ILE A 221 9.09 43.36 27.22
CA ILE A 221 9.93 42.21 27.56
C ILE A 221 9.09 40.98 27.92
N PHE A 222 7.91 41.19 28.50
CA PHE A 222 6.99 40.12 28.88
C PHE A 222 6.38 39.48 27.64
N THR A 223 5.87 40.29 26.72
CA THR A 223 5.35 39.78 25.44
C THR A 223 6.43 39.03 24.65
N TYR A 224 7.69 39.44 24.76
CA TYR A 224 8.81 38.69 24.19
C TYR A 224 9.00 37.33 24.86
N TYR A 225 8.95 37.26 26.18
CA TYR A 225 9.17 36.00 26.90
C TYR A 225 8.04 34.97 26.70
N GLU A 226 6.83 35.38 26.36
CA GLU A 226 5.74 34.44 26.03
C GLU A 226 6.05 33.58 24.79
N ILE A 227 6.98 34.01 23.93
CA ILE A 227 7.41 33.22 22.79
C ILE A 227 8.07 31.91 23.26
N TYR A 228 8.72 31.89 24.44
CA TYR A 228 9.26 30.65 25.02
C TYR A 228 8.15 29.69 25.43
N SER A 229 7.10 30.19 26.09
CA SER A 229 5.90 29.38 26.40
C SER A 229 5.38 28.70 25.15
N SER A 230 5.18 29.47 24.07
CA SER A 230 4.68 28.94 22.80
C SER A 230 5.63 27.94 22.14
N LEU A 231 6.95 28.16 22.21
CA LEU A 231 7.94 27.23 21.66
C LEU A 231 7.94 25.90 22.41
N PHE A 232 7.92 25.92 23.75
CA PHE A 232 7.90 24.68 24.54
C PHE A 232 6.56 23.95 24.43
N GLU A 233 5.44 24.68 24.43
CA GLU A 233 4.11 24.10 24.21
C GLU A 233 3.98 23.44 22.84
N LEU A 234 4.51 24.07 21.78
CA LEU A 234 4.54 23.49 20.44
C LEU A 234 5.35 22.18 20.41
N ILE A 235 6.49 22.12 21.11
CA ILE A 235 7.30 20.89 21.21
C ILE A 235 6.55 19.80 21.98
N GLU A 236 5.90 20.16 23.08
CA GLU A 236 5.26 19.19 23.97
C GLU A 236 4.02 18.54 23.32
N THR A 237 3.21 19.36 22.64
CA THR A 237 1.99 18.93 21.96
C THR A 237 2.24 18.25 20.61
N ALA A 238 3.45 18.34 20.06
CA ALA A 238 3.80 17.74 18.78
C ALA A 238 3.80 16.21 18.84
N SER A 239 3.19 15.57 17.83
CA SER A 239 3.23 14.10 17.63
C SER A 239 4.55 13.64 17.02
N ILE A 240 5.66 14.02 17.67
CA ILE A 240 7.04 13.65 17.32
C ILE A 240 7.64 12.78 18.42
N ASN A 241 8.73 12.06 18.12
CA ASN A 241 9.35 11.19 19.11
C ASN A 241 10.13 11.97 20.17
N GLU A 242 10.37 11.34 21.33
CA GLU A 242 11.07 11.97 22.46
C GLU A 242 12.49 12.46 22.14
N LYS A 243 13.21 11.78 21.23
CA LYS A 243 14.54 12.25 20.79
C LYS A 243 14.44 13.56 20.02
N GLN A 244 13.42 13.71 19.18
CA GLN A 244 13.14 14.96 18.47
C GLN A 244 12.69 16.04 19.45
N LYS A 245 11.76 15.75 20.37
CA LYS A 245 11.37 16.71 21.42
C LYS A 245 12.59 17.23 22.17
N PHE A 246 13.45 16.33 22.65
CA PHE A 246 14.70 16.68 23.32
C PHE A 246 15.60 17.57 22.46
N PHE A 247 15.77 17.26 21.18
CA PHE A 247 16.54 18.05 20.23
C PHE A 247 15.97 19.48 20.09
N TYR A 248 14.68 19.63 19.82
CA TYR A 248 14.06 20.95 19.65
C TYR A 248 14.05 21.76 20.95
N SER A 249 13.79 21.14 22.10
CA SER A 249 13.90 21.82 23.40
C SER A 249 15.32 22.32 23.65
N THR A 250 16.34 21.55 23.24
CA THR A 250 17.74 21.96 23.34
C THR A 250 18.03 23.16 22.44
N LEU A 251 17.51 23.19 21.21
CA LEU A 251 17.63 24.36 20.32
C LEU A 251 17.00 25.61 20.94
N VAL A 252 15.82 25.50 21.56
CA VAL A 252 15.18 26.64 22.24
C VAL A 252 16.07 27.17 23.36
N ARG A 253 16.59 26.29 24.23
CA ARG A 253 17.50 26.67 25.32
C ARG A 253 18.78 27.33 24.79
N GLN A 254 19.38 26.77 23.74
CA GLN A 254 20.59 27.29 23.12
C GLN A 254 20.38 28.60 22.34
N SER A 255 19.15 28.91 21.94
CA SER A 255 18.81 30.17 21.26
C SER A 255 18.82 31.39 22.18
N THR A 256 19.17 31.21 23.46
CA THR A 256 19.12 32.26 24.49
C THR A 256 20.49 32.58 25.04
N THR A 257 20.76 33.88 25.23
CA THR A 257 22.01 34.32 25.84
C THR A 257 21.98 34.13 27.36
N PRO A 258 23.15 34.05 28.04
CA PRO A 258 23.18 34.00 29.50
C PRO A 258 22.47 35.19 30.17
N SER A 259 22.66 36.41 29.66
CA SER A 259 22.02 37.62 30.19
C SER A 259 20.50 37.58 30.05
N GLU A 260 20.01 37.04 28.94
CA GLU A 260 18.59 36.85 28.68
C GLU A 260 17.96 35.80 29.60
N GLN A 261 18.64 34.67 29.84
CA GLN A 261 18.19 33.66 30.80
C GLN A 261 18.18 34.19 32.22
N LEU A 262 19.19 34.96 32.63
CA LEU A 262 19.23 35.55 33.97
C LEU A 262 18.17 36.65 34.15
N THR A 263 17.93 37.47 33.13
CA THR A 263 16.82 38.43 33.15
C THR A 263 15.49 37.70 33.30
N LEU A 264 15.28 36.63 32.52
CA LEU A 264 14.09 35.79 32.62
C LEU A 264 13.96 35.15 34.02
N PHE A 265 15.06 34.65 34.57
CA PHE A 265 15.13 34.05 35.91
C PHE A 265 14.71 35.02 37.03
N TYR A 266 15.04 36.30 36.94
CA TYR A 266 14.58 37.24 37.96
C TYR A 266 13.14 37.71 37.76
N LEU A 267 12.63 37.72 36.52
CA LEU A 267 11.33 38.29 36.18
C LEU A 267 10.18 37.28 36.14
N ILE A 268 10.44 36.01 35.86
CA ILE A 268 9.39 34.97 35.83
C ILE A 268 8.55 34.91 37.12
N PRO A 269 9.11 35.02 38.33
CA PRO A 269 8.32 34.79 39.56
C PRO A 269 7.17 35.77 39.75
N MET A 270 7.28 36.99 39.21
CA MET A 270 6.19 37.97 39.26
C MET A 270 5.16 37.79 38.15
N TRP A 271 5.32 36.79 37.27
CA TRP A 271 4.38 36.50 36.18
C TRP A 271 3.95 35.04 36.15
N ASP A 272 2.86 34.76 36.87
CA ASP A 272 2.38 33.39 37.11
C ASP A 272 2.13 32.58 35.84
N ARG A 273 1.56 33.19 34.79
CA ARG A 273 1.28 32.49 33.53
C ARG A 273 2.55 31.94 32.90
N LEU A 274 3.59 32.77 32.83
CA LEU A 274 4.89 32.41 32.27
C LEU A 274 5.66 31.45 33.18
N HIS A 275 5.50 31.60 34.50
CA HIS A 275 6.09 30.68 35.48
C HIS A 275 5.58 29.27 35.28
N VAL A 276 4.24 29.10 35.26
CA VAL A 276 3.59 27.80 35.08
C VAL A 276 3.89 27.20 33.71
N SER A 277 3.87 27.99 32.64
CA SER A 277 4.10 27.49 31.28
C SER A 277 5.54 26.99 31.05
N LEU A 278 6.50 27.50 31.81
CA LEU A 278 7.91 27.12 31.70
C LEU A 278 8.33 26.06 32.72
N GLU A 279 7.44 25.63 33.62
CA GLU A 279 7.70 24.51 34.51
C GLU A 279 7.95 23.22 33.68
N GLY A 280 8.96 22.43 34.05
CA GLY A 280 9.36 21.24 33.27
C GLY A 280 10.18 21.52 32.01
N SER A 281 10.24 22.76 31.53
CA SER A 281 10.96 23.11 30.30
C SER A 281 12.49 23.01 30.41
N LYS A 282 13.02 22.99 31.64
CA LYS A 282 14.47 23.06 31.91
C LYS A 282 15.15 24.22 31.17
N ILE A 283 14.51 25.38 31.13
CA ILE A 283 14.94 26.54 30.32
C ILE A 283 16.30 27.10 30.74
N PHE A 284 16.67 26.99 32.02
CA PHE A 284 17.93 27.55 32.53
C PHE A 284 19.09 26.57 32.34
N ILE A 285 20.02 26.94 31.45
CA ILE A 285 21.19 26.13 31.07
C ILE A 285 22.52 26.89 31.17
N SER A 286 22.50 28.22 31.29
CA SER A 286 23.67 29.07 31.03
C SER A 286 24.34 29.64 32.28
N PHE A 287 23.87 29.30 33.49
CA PHE A 287 24.43 29.77 34.75
C PHE A 287 24.28 28.74 35.87
N GLY A 288 25.20 28.78 36.84
CA GLY A 288 25.19 27.94 38.03
C GLY A 288 24.55 28.64 39.26
N PRO A 289 24.45 27.92 40.40
CA PRO A 289 23.79 28.41 41.62
C PRO A 289 24.32 29.73 42.18
N GLY A 290 25.61 29.78 42.51
CA GLY A 290 26.31 30.98 42.96
C GLY A 290 25.51 31.82 43.98
N GLN A 291 25.47 33.13 43.77
CA GLN A 291 24.72 34.06 44.63
C GLN A 291 23.20 34.00 44.41
N SER A 292 22.74 33.32 43.35
CA SER A 292 21.33 33.20 42.99
C SER A 292 20.63 32.03 43.65
N GLU A 293 21.34 31.20 44.43
CA GLU A 293 20.82 29.97 45.03
C GLU A 293 19.59 30.23 45.91
N GLY A 294 19.66 31.20 46.82
CA GLY A 294 18.55 31.52 47.72
C GLY A 294 17.29 31.98 46.96
N PHE A 295 17.47 32.78 45.91
CA PHE A 295 16.37 33.16 45.02
C PHE A 295 15.78 31.95 44.29
N ALA A 296 16.64 31.07 43.77
CA ALA A 296 16.20 29.87 43.07
C ALA A 296 15.35 28.97 43.97
N LEU A 297 15.84 28.65 45.16
CA LEU A 297 15.16 27.79 46.13
C LEU A 297 13.81 28.35 46.58
N LYS A 298 13.66 29.68 46.59
CA LYS A 298 12.40 30.32 46.96
C LYS A 298 11.34 30.27 45.86
N PHE A 299 11.72 30.50 44.62
CA PHE A 299 10.76 30.73 43.53
C PHE A 299 10.68 29.62 42.51
N TYR A 300 11.60 28.65 42.53
CA TYR A 300 11.69 27.61 41.53
C TYR A 300 11.79 26.23 42.15
N ASN A 301 11.48 25.23 41.34
CA ASN A 301 11.81 23.86 41.61
C ASN A 301 12.83 23.35 40.57
N LYS A 302 13.37 22.15 40.81
CA LYS A 302 14.41 21.54 39.97
C LYS A 302 14.05 21.40 38.49
N SER A 303 12.76 21.42 38.12
CA SER A 303 12.30 21.21 36.75
C SER A 303 12.62 22.37 35.79
N PHE A 304 12.95 23.54 36.33
CA PHE A 304 13.36 24.71 35.54
C PHE A 304 14.82 24.66 35.08
N PHE A 305 15.63 23.79 35.69
CA PHE A 305 17.08 23.76 35.49
C PHE A 305 17.50 22.52 34.72
N TYR A 306 18.49 22.69 33.83
CA TYR A 306 19.05 21.60 33.04
C TYR A 306 20.38 21.06 33.59
N THR A 307 21.14 21.88 34.31
CA THR A 307 22.51 21.54 34.72
C THR A 307 22.54 20.71 36.01
N SER A 308 23.53 19.83 36.13
CA SER A 308 23.72 18.97 37.29
C SER A 308 24.03 19.73 38.58
N GLU A 309 24.66 20.91 38.47
CA GLU A 309 24.96 21.79 39.60
C GLU A 309 23.67 22.22 40.32
N TRP A 310 22.64 22.59 39.56
CA TRP A 310 21.34 22.92 40.13
C TRP A 310 20.66 21.70 40.74
N TYR A 311 20.78 20.51 40.14
CA TYR A 311 20.22 19.29 40.72
C TYR A 311 20.82 18.99 42.10
N ALA A 312 22.14 19.14 42.25
CA ALA A 312 22.81 18.98 43.54
C ALA A 312 22.27 19.94 44.62
N VAL A 313 21.99 21.20 44.27
CA VAL A 313 21.39 22.19 45.19
C VAL A 313 20.03 21.71 45.71
N TYR A 314 19.13 21.27 44.82
CA TYR A 314 17.80 20.81 45.23
C TYR A 314 17.81 19.46 45.95
N ASP A 315 18.70 18.55 45.56
CA ASP A 315 18.81 17.24 46.20
C ASP A 315 19.39 17.36 47.63
N ASN A 316 20.33 18.28 47.85
CA ASN A 316 20.87 18.57 49.19
C ASN A 316 19.84 19.18 50.14
N GLN A 317 18.82 19.88 49.63
CA GLN A 317 17.71 20.41 50.44
C GLN A 317 16.70 19.32 50.85
N GLN A 318 16.63 18.21 50.11
CA GLN A 318 15.72 17.08 50.41
C GLN A 318 16.32 16.06 51.39
N THR A 319 17.62 16.18 51.70
CA THR A 319 18.32 15.31 52.65
C THR A 319 18.75 16.16 53.83
N PRO A 320 17.95 16.27 54.92
CA PRO A 320 18.45 16.91 56.12
C PRO A 320 19.54 16.01 56.71
N ALA A 321 20.70 16.61 56.99
CA ALA A 321 21.68 16.02 57.89
C ALA A 321 21.12 15.93 59.32
#